data_AF-A0A7C1JFB7-F1
#
_entry.id   AF-A0A7C1JFB7-F1
#
_cell.length_a   1.000
_cell.length_b   1.000
_cell.length_c   1.000
_cell.angle_alpha   90.00
_cell.angle_beta   90.00
_cell.angle_gamma   90.00
#
_symmetry.space_group_name_H-M   'P 1'
#
loop_
_entity.id
_entity.type
_entity.pdbx_description
1 polymer ?
#
loop_
_entity_poly.entity_id
_entity_poly.type
_entity_poly.pdbx_seq_one_letter_code
_entity_poly.pdbx_strand_id
1 'polypeptide(L)' 'MGDSLKRGISLIGSTGSVGRQALAVIAEFPERFTVEGLAAGRNW' A
#
# COMPACT_ATOMS: atom_id res chain seq x y z
N MET A 1 17.35 -17.16 -9.95
CA MET A 1 16.55 -16.87 -8.74
C MET A 1 16.45 -15.36 -8.65
N GLY A 2 15.54 -14.74 -9.42
CA GLY A 2 15.42 -13.30 -9.43
C GLY A 2 14.67 -12.89 -8.16
N ASP A 3 15.39 -12.31 -7.20
CA ASP A 3 14.73 -11.59 -6.11
C ASP A 3 14.13 -10.33 -6.72
N SER A 4 12.92 -10.44 -7.25
CA SER A 4 12.13 -9.27 -7.63
C SER A 4 11.68 -8.63 -6.32
N LEU A 5 12.55 -7.80 -5.74
CA LEU A 5 12.29 -7.08 -4.51
C LEU A 5 10.92 -6.40 -4.62
N LYS A 6 9.99 -6.82 -3.75
CA LYS A 6 8.67 -6.20 -3.63
C LYS A 6 8.86 -4.71 -3.40
N ARG A 7 8.08 -3.88 -4.07
CA ARG A 7 8.12 -2.44 -3.87
C ARG A 7 7.41 -2.10 -2.57
N GLY A 8 8.15 -1.55 -1.60
CA GLY A 8 7.62 -0.96 -0.39
C GLY A 8 6.86 0.32 -0.68
N ILE A 9 5.64 0.43 -0.17
CA ILE A 9 4.76 1.58 -0.34
C ILE A 9 4.39 2.15 1.02
N SER A 10 4.58 3.46 1.19
CA SER A 10 4.06 4.25 2.31
C SER A 10 2.88 5.11 1.85
N LEU A 11 1.74 5.04 2.54
CA LEU A 11 0.51 5.76 2.18
C LEU A 11 0.16 6.82 3.23
N ILE A 12 0.26 8.10 2.85
CA ILE A 12 -0.23 9.24 3.63
C ILE A 12 -1.63 9.61 3.13
N GLY A 13 -2.63 9.53 4.01
CA GLY A 13 -4.04 9.60 3.64
C GLY A 13 -4.63 8.22 3.28
N SER A 14 -4.17 7.15 3.95
CA SER A 14 -4.56 5.75 3.68
C SER A 14 -6.08 5.51 3.78
N THR A 15 -6.78 6.32 4.57
CA THR A 15 -8.23 6.22 4.79
C THR A 15 -9.05 7.07 3.82
N GLY A 16 -8.41 7.88 2.97
CA GLY A 16 -9.05 8.64 1.91
C GLY A 16 -9.43 7.77 0.70
N SER A 17 -10.12 8.37 -0.27
CA SER A 17 -10.54 7.69 -1.50
C SER A 17 -9.34 7.05 -2.24
N VAL A 18 -8.27 7.83 -2.43
CA VAL A 18 -7.05 7.35 -3.10
C VAL A 18 -6.34 6.28 -2.27
N GLY A 19 -6.23 6.48 -0.95
CA GLY A 19 -5.58 5.52 -0.05
C GLY A 19 -6.22 4.15 -0.07
N ARG A 20 -7.56 4.07 0.03
CA ARG A 20 -8.29 2.80 -0.02
C ARG A 20 -8.19 2.11 -1.37
N GLN A 21 -8.27 2.88 -2.46
CA GLN A 21 -8.11 2.33 -3.81
C GLN A 21 -6.69 1.81 -4.05
N ALA A 22 -5.67 2.54 -3.58
CA ALA A 22 -4.28 2.07 -3.63
C ALA A 22 -4.10 0.77 -2.81
N LEU A 23 -4.71 0.68 -1.63
CA LEU A 23 -4.70 -0.55 -0.82
C LEU A 23 -5.38 -1.71 -1.54
N ALA A 24 -6.48 -1.48 -2.26
CA ALA A 24 -7.14 -2.52 -3.04
C ALA A 24 -6.21 -3.07 -4.15
N VAL A 25 -5.50 -2.20 -4.86
CA VAL A 25 -4.51 -2.60 -5.87
C VAL A 25 -3.34 -3.36 -5.22
N ILE A 26 -2.82 -2.89 -4.09
CA ILE A 26 -1.72 -3.57 -3.39
C ILE A 26 -2.15 -4.98 -2.95
N ALA A 27 -3.40 -5.13 -2.47
CA ALA A 27 -3.95 -6.43 -2.07
C ALA A 27 -4.13 -7.39 -3.26
N GLU A 28 -4.36 -6.87 -4.47
CA GLU A 28 -4.50 -7.67 -5.69
C GLU A 28 -3.14 -8.15 -6.24
N PHE A 29 -2.04 -7.45 -5.94
CA PHE A 29 -0.69 -7.79 -6.39
C PHE A 29 0.34 -7.91 -5.24
N PRO A 30 0.12 -8.83 -4.29
CA PRO A 30 0.98 -8.99 -3.11
C PRO A 30 2.38 -9.52 -3.43
N GLU A 31 2.60 -10.06 -4.63
CA GLU A 31 3.91 -10.46 -5.15
C GLU A 31 4.74 -9.28 -5.64
N ARG A 32 4.10 -8.12 -5.91
CA ARG A 32 4.75 -6.92 -6.44
C ARG A 32 4.93 -5.82 -5.40
N PHE A 33 3.99 -5.73 -4.45
CA PHE A 33 3.91 -4.62 -3.52
C PHE A 33 3.84 -5.11 -2.06
N THR A 34 4.36 -4.28 -1.16
CA THR A 34 4.18 -4.44 0.28
C THR A 34 3.90 -3.08 0.90
N VAL A 35 3.02 -3.04 1.89
CA VAL A 35 2.76 -1.81 2.66
C VAL A 35 3.78 -1.73 3.77
N GLU A 36 4.56 -0.67 3.79
CA GLU A 36 5.57 -0.42 4.84
C GLU A 36 5.13 0.65 5.84
N GLY A 37 4.20 1.52 5.44
CA GLY A 37 3.70 2.59 6.30
C GLY A 37 2.31 3.05 5.92
N LEU A 38 1.49 3.33 6.94
CA LEU A 38 0.17 3.92 6.80
C LEU A 38 0.09 5.16 7.70
N ALA A 39 -0.44 6.25 7.15
CA ALA A 39 -0.80 7.42 7.92
C ALA A 39 -2.20 7.89 7.51
N ALA A 40 -3.02 8.23 8.49
CA ALA A 40 -4.36 8.74 8.28
C ALA A 40 -4.61 9.95 9.18
N GLY A 41 -5.19 11.00 8.62
CA GLY A 41 -5.59 12.17 9.41
C GLY A 41 -6.90 11.98 10.20
N ARG A 42 -7.68 10.95 9.87
CA ARG A 42 -8.97 10.59 10.51
C ARG A 42 -9.28 9.11 10.25
N ASN A 43 -10.08 8.49 11.13
CA ASN A 43 -10.55 7.09 11.04
C ASN A 43 -9.39 6.06 10.97
N TRP A 44 -8.52 6.05 11.98
CA TRP A 44 -7.36 5.15 12.07
C TRP A 44 -7.72 3.77 12.62
#